data_AF-A0A4Y2R6K6-F1
#
_entry.id   AF-A0A4Y2R6K6-F1
#
_cell.length_a   1.000
_cell.length_b   1.000
_cell.length_c   1.000
_cell.angle_alpha   90.00
_cell.angle_beta   90.00
_cell.angle_gamma   90.00
#
_symmetry.space_group_name_H-M   'P 1'
#
loop_
_entity.id
_entity.type
_entity.pdbx_description
1 polymer ?
#
loop_
_entity_poly.entity_id
_entity_poly.type
_entity_poly.pdbx_seq_one_letter_code
_entity_poly.pdbx_strand_id
1 'polypeptide(L)'
;MQWAVCILHFIELPFRDLFTHIDGTTSSPYPYTGLIVSKLPDYEKLSVVSFKPIKCDLLYYSADDLRKLSIDLRKYQAVVHSSIQRNANFGLPENVILAIMTDFRIAVRQDALNKIRRVRQDEFENLHHSIRYNIIPQLNFEAEDYKEMILLESAEVSITVPPVLRNASNEELIDKLSLPDNIVPE
;
A
#
# COMPACT_ATOMS: atom_id res chain seq x y z
N MET A 1 -18.56 3.23 -1.27
CA MET A 1 -18.06 4.34 -2.11
C MET A 1 -16.79 4.97 -1.58
N GLN A 2 -16.66 5.24 -0.26
CA GLN A 2 -15.47 5.88 0.32
C GLN A 2 -14.16 5.08 0.08
N TRP A 3 -14.18 3.75 0.23
CA TRP A 3 -12.99 2.89 0.05
C TRP A 3 -12.35 2.94 -1.35
N ALA A 4 -13.16 2.92 -2.42
CA ALA A 4 -12.64 2.96 -3.79
C ALA A 4 -11.99 4.31 -4.12
N VAL A 5 -12.61 5.40 -3.66
CA VAL A 5 -12.08 6.76 -3.80
C VAL A 5 -10.75 6.89 -3.03
N CYS A 6 -10.66 6.30 -1.83
CA CYS A 6 -9.44 6.29 -1.03
C CYS A 6 -8.27 5.53 -1.68
N ILE A 7 -8.52 4.36 -2.28
CA ILE A 7 -7.48 3.60 -3.01
C ILE A 7 -6.99 4.38 -4.24
N LEU A 8 -7.91 5.03 -4.96
CA LEU A 8 -7.56 5.86 -6.10
C LEU A 8 -6.63 7.00 -5.68
N HIS A 9 -6.92 7.69 -4.57
CA HIS A 9 -6.05 8.72 -4.03
C HIS A 9 -4.68 8.17 -3.58
N PHE A 10 -4.62 6.97 -3.00
CA PHE A 10 -3.34 6.36 -2.63
C PHE A 10 -2.45 6.07 -3.85
N ILE A 11 -3.05 5.73 -4.99
CA ILE A 11 -2.31 5.56 -6.26
C ILE A 11 -1.94 6.92 -6.86
N GLU A 12 -2.85 7.89 -6.80
CA GLU A 12 -2.67 9.22 -7.39
C GLU A 12 -1.54 10.02 -6.71
N LEU A 13 -1.44 9.97 -5.38
CA LEU A 13 -0.54 10.83 -4.60
C LEU A 13 0.95 10.62 -4.91
N PRO A 14 1.47 9.37 -5.02
CA PRO A 14 2.84 9.15 -5.46
C PRO A 14 3.12 9.68 -6.87
N PHE A 15 2.17 9.57 -7.79
CA PHE A 15 2.31 10.13 -9.14
C PHE A 15 2.29 11.66 -9.10
N ARG A 16 1.39 12.26 -8.33
CA ARG A 16 1.33 13.71 -8.14
C ARG A 16 2.63 14.25 -7.57
N ASP A 17 3.16 13.64 -6.52
CA ASP A 17 4.43 14.04 -5.90
C ASP A 17 5.60 13.84 -6.87
N LEU A 18 5.60 12.74 -7.62
CA LEU A 18 6.61 12.47 -8.66
C LEU A 18 6.57 13.52 -9.78
N PHE A 19 5.41 13.81 -10.34
CA PHE A 19 5.28 14.81 -11.40
C PHE A 19 5.60 16.22 -10.90
N THR A 20 5.21 16.56 -9.67
CA THR A 20 5.60 17.82 -9.04
C THR A 20 7.12 17.91 -8.88
N HIS A 21 7.78 16.80 -8.54
CA HIS A 21 9.24 16.75 -8.44
C HIS A 21 9.94 16.86 -9.80
N ILE A 22 9.37 16.27 -10.86
CA ILE A 22 9.95 16.31 -12.22
C ILE A 22 9.69 17.66 -12.92
N ASP A 23 8.47 18.19 -12.78
CA ASP A 23 7.94 19.28 -13.59
C ASP A 23 7.78 20.60 -12.81
N GLY A 24 7.97 20.54 -11.49
CA GLY A 24 7.80 21.68 -10.58
C GLY A 24 6.36 21.88 -10.10
N THR A 25 6.20 22.75 -9.11
CA THR A 25 4.87 23.15 -8.61
C THR A 25 4.35 24.32 -9.43
N THR A 26 3.09 24.27 -9.87
CA THR A 26 2.43 25.39 -10.56
C THR A 26 2.16 26.52 -9.57
N SER A 27 2.89 27.63 -9.68
CA SER A 27 2.78 28.79 -8.78
C SER A 27 1.99 29.97 -9.38
N SER A 28 1.37 29.80 -10.56
CA SER A 28 0.79 30.89 -11.34
C SER A 28 -0.52 30.50 -12.05
N PRO A 29 -1.46 31.43 -12.28
CA PRO A 29 -2.66 31.22 -13.10
C PRO A 29 -2.38 31.09 -14.61
N TYR A 30 -1.12 31.15 -15.04
CA TYR A 30 -0.71 30.93 -16.44
C TYR A 30 -0.38 29.45 -16.72
N PRO A 31 -0.58 28.96 -17.97
CA PRO A 31 -0.37 27.56 -18.30
C PRO A 31 1.10 27.14 -18.09
N TYR A 32 1.26 26.16 -17.20
CA TYR A 32 2.36 25.18 -17.07
C TYR A 32 3.74 25.55 -17.68
N THR A 33 4.71 25.90 -16.83
CA THR A 33 6.13 26.15 -17.20
C THR A 33 7.05 24.94 -16.98
N GLY A 34 6.50 23.73 -16.95
CA GLY A 34 7.24 22.51 -16.65
C GLY A 34 8.20 22.04 -17.76
N LEU A 35 9.22 21.26 -17.40
CA LEU A 35 10.17 20.61 -18.33
C LEU A 35 9.49 19.64 -19.30
N ILE A 36 8.38 19.02 -18.91
CA ILE A 36 7.59 18.13 -19.75
C ILE A 36 6.72 18.96 -20.70
N VAL A 37 6.00 19.96 -20.16
CA VAL A 37 5.07 20.78 -20.95
C VAL A 37 5.80 21.68 -21.94
N SER A 38 6.99 22.17 -21.61
CA SER A 38 7.85 22.90 -22.56
C SER A 38 8.25 22.07 -23.80
N LYS A 39 8.22 20.73 -23.71
CA LYS A 39 8.44 19.83 -24.84
C LYS A 39 7.16 19.52 -25.63
N LEU A 40 6.00 19.98 -25.18
CA LEU A 40 4.69 19.80 -25.81
C LEU A 40 4.11 21.15 -26.26
N PRO A 41 4.76 21.86 -27.20
CA PRO A 41 4.22 23.12 -27.71
C PRO A 41 2.87 22.89 -28.43
N ASP A 42 1.96 23.86 -28.31
CA ASP A 42 0.67 23.86 -28.98
C ASP A 42 -0.24 22.65 -28.66
N TYR A 43 -0.07 22.00 -27.51
CA TYR A 43 -0.89 20.84 -27.11
C TYR A 43 -2.40 21.16 -27.10
N GLU A 44 -2.78 22.40 -26.80
CA GLU A 44 -4.17 22.90 -26.81
C GLU A 44 -4.79 22.92 -28.22
N LYS A 45 -3.96 22.93 -29.28
CA LYS A 45 -4.39 22.93 -30.68
C LYS A 45 -4.44 21.53 -31.28
N LEU A 46 -4.04 20.50 -30.54
CA LEU A 46 -4.09 19.13 -31.00
C LEU A 46 -5.55 18.68 -31.12
N SER A 47 -5.94 18.27 -32.32
CA SER A 47 -7.26 17.69 -32.55
C SER A 47 -7.44 16.40 -31.74
N VAL A 48 -8.63 16.20 -31.19
CA VAL A 48 -8.99 14.93 -30.53
C VAL A 48 -8.88 13.81 -31.56
N VAL A 49 -7.90 12.93 -31.37
CA VAL A 49 -7.67 11.75 -32.21
C VAL A 49 -8.23 10.52 -31.51
N SER A 50 -8.84 9.62 -32.28
CA SER A 50 -9.23 8.31 -31.78
C SER A 50 -7.98 7.53 -31.37
N PHE A 51 -7.82 7.28 -30.07
CA PHE A 51 -6.70 6.50 -29.57
C PHE A 51 -6.88 5.03 -29.92
N LYS A 52 -5.89 4.45 -30.58
CA LYS A 52 -5.76 2.99 -30.59
C LYS A 52 -5.29 2.58 -29.21
N PRO A 53 -5.86 1.51 -28.60
CA PRO A 53 -5.32 0.96 -27.37
C PRO A 53 -3.81 0.79 -27.52
N ILE A 54 -3.05 1.36 -26.59
CA ILE A 54 -1.62 1.11 -26.55
C ILE A 54 -1.49 -0.37 -26.22
N LYS A 55 -1.06 -1.17 -27.21
CA LYS A 55 -0.63 -2.54 -26.93
C LYS A 55 0.58 -2.41 -26.01
N CYS A 56 0.34 -2.63 -24.72
CA CYS A 56 1.39 -2.74 -23.74
C CYS A 56 2.00 -4.14 -23.92
N ASP A 57 2.82 -4.28 -24.96
CA ASP A 57 3.78 -5.37 -25.02
C ASP A 57 4.82 -4.99 -23.97
N LEU A 58 4.72 -5.57 -22.76
CA LEU A 58 5.70 -5.37 -21.69
C LEU A 58 7.09 -5.63 -22.30
N LEU A 59 7.81 -4.57 -22.60
CA LEU A 59 9.12 -4.65 -23.24
C LEU A 59 10.02 -5.44 -22.28
N TYR A 60 10.56 -6.56 -22.75
CA TYR A 60 11.55 -7.30 -22.01
C TYR A 60 12.83 -6.47 -22.03
N TYR A 61 13.00 -5.63 -21.01
CA TYR A 61 14.20 -4.81 -20.86
C TYR A 61 15.39 -5.72 -20.55
N SER A 62 16.53 -5.47 -21.18
CA SER A 62 17.76 -6.17 -20.83
C SER A 62 18.17 -5.83 -19.40
N ALA A 63 18.93 -6.71 -18.74
CA ALA A 63 19.43 -6.45 -17.40
C ALA A 63 20.26 -5.15 -17.32
N ASP A 64 20.95 -4.78 -18.41
CA ASP A 64 21.73 -3.54 -18.50
C ASP A 64 20.85 -2.29 -18.64
N ASP A 65 19.74 -2.38 -19.39
CA ASP A 65 18.77 -1.29 -19.50
C ASP A 65 18.04 -1.08 -18.17
N LEU A 66 17.64 -2.17 -17.51
CA LEU A 66 17.08 -2.12 -16.15
C LEU A 66 18.09 -1.54 -15.15
N ARG A 67 19.38 -1.86 -15.28
CA ARG A 67 20.43 -1.33 -14.40
C ARG A 67 20.66 0.16 -14.61
N LYS A 68 20.73 0.63 -15.85
CA LYS A 68 20.82 2.07 -16.20
C LYS A 68 19.58 2.82 -15.75
N LEU A 69 18.40 2.27 -16.04
CA LEU A 69 17.14 2.81 -15.57
C LEU A 69 17.11 2.87 -14.04
N SER A 70 17.67 1.87 -13.33
CA SER A 70 17.68 1.87 -11.85
C SER A 70 18.48 3.03 -11.26
N ILE A 71 19.53 3.53 -11.90
CA ILE A 71 20.31 4.67 -11.39
C ILE A 71 19.47 5.95 -11.45
N ASP A 72 18.82 6.20 -12.59
CA ASP A 72 17.90 7.32 -12.77
C ASP A 72 16.57 7.13 -12.04
N LEU A 73 16.14 5.90 -11.79
CA LEU A 73 14.91 5.61 -11.05
C LEU A 73 15.13 5.77 -9.55
N ARG A 74 16.34 5.54 -9.03
CA ARG A 74 16.65 5.72 -7.60
C ARG A 74 16.36 7.13 -7.07
N LYS A 75 16.61 8.18 -7.86
CA LYS A 75 16.23 9.56 -7.47
C LYS A 75 14.71 9.73 -7.31
N TYR A 76 13.93 9.04 -8.15
CA TYR A 76 12.47 9.09 -8.12
C TYR A 76 11.88 8.13 -7.08
N GLN A 77 12.56 7.01 -6.80
CA GLN A 77 12.17 6.07 -5.74
C GLN A 77 12.08 6.76 -4.39
N ALA A 78 13.02 7.64 -4.04
CA ALA A 78 12.94 8.37 -2.77
C ALA A 78 11.68 9.25 -2.67
N VAL A 79 11.29 9.93 -3.75
CA VAL A 79 10.07 10.75 -3.81
C VAL A 79 8.82 9.89 -3.69
N VAL A 80 8.79 8.80 -4.46
CA VAL A 80 7.68 7.84 -4.47
C VAL A 80 7.53 7.16 -3.11
N HIS A 81 8.60 6.63 -2.54
CA HIS A 81 8.61 5.99 -1.22
C HIS A 81 8.18 6.97 -0.14
N SER A 82 8.70 8.21 -0.15
CA SER A 82 8.26 9.24 0.80
C SER A 82 6.77 9.55 0.67
N SER A 83 6.24 9.63 -0.55
CA SER A 83 4.80 9.84 -0.77
C SER A 83 3.97 8.67 -0.27
N ILE A 84 4.35 7.44 -0.60
CA ILE A 84 3.68 6.22 -0.16
C ILE A 84 3.68 6.15 1.37
N GLN A 85 4.83 6.36 2.00
CA GLN A 85 5.00 6.34 3.45
C GLN A 85 4.11 7.38 4.14
N ARG A 86 4.09 8.64 3.67
CA ARG A 86 3.24 9.70 4.23
C ARG A 86 1.74 9.44 4.09
N ASN A 87 1.35 8.63 3.10
CA ASN A 87 -0.05 8.34 2.79
C ASN A 87 -0.47 6.92 3.19
N ALA A 88 0.37 6.19 3.92
CA ALA A 88 0.14 4.80 4.32
C ALA A 88 -0.94 4.62 5.41
N ASN A 89 -1.83 5.59 5.60
CA ASN A 89 -2.93 5.57 6.59
C ASN A 89 -3.85 4.33 6.46
N PHE A 90 -3.89 3.71 5.28
CA PHE A 90 -4.69 2.49 5.04
C PHE A 90 -3.99 1.21 5.48
N GLY A 91 -2.67 1.24 5.66
CA GLY A 91 -1.86 0.14 6.16
C GLY A 91 -2.01 -0.07 7.66
N LEU A 92 -3.21 0.03 8.22
CA LEU A 92 -3.39 -0.29 9.63
C LEU A 92 -2.93 -1.74 9.87
N PRO A 93 -2.14 -2.00 10.93
CA PRO A 93 -1.67 -3.34 11.29
C PRO A 93 -2.80 -4.38 11.30
N GLU A 94 -3.98 -3.97 11.76
CA GLU A 94 -5.21 -4.76 11.78
C GLU A 94 -5.61 -5.29 10.40
N ASN A 95 -5.53 -4.45 9.36
CA ASN A 95 -5.91 -4.81 8.00
C ASN A 95 -4.93 -5.84 7.41
N VAL A 96 -3.63 -5.67 7.69
CA VAL A 96 -2.60 -6.63 7.27
C VAL A 96 -2.78 -7.96 7.99
N ILE A 97 -3.03 -7.96 9.30
CA ILE A 97 -3.32 -9.17 10.06
C ILE A 97 -4.55 -9.90 9.53
N LEU A 98 -5.61 -9.17 9.16
CA LEU A 98 -6.79 -9.76 8.53
C LEU A 98 -6.47 -10.43 7.19
N ALA A 99 -5.64 -9.79 6.35
CA ALA A 99 -5.19 -10.41 5.11
C ALA A 99 -4.37 -11.68 5.38
N ILE A 100 -3.47 -11.65 6.36
CA ILE A 100 -2.67 -12.80 6.80
C ILE A 100 -3.55 -13.95 7.30
N MET A 101 -4.66 -13.67 8.00
CA MET A 101 -5.62 -14.68 8.46
C MET A 101 -6.33 -15.41 7.31
N THR A 102 -6.42 -14.78 6.13
CA THR A 102 -7.04 -15.36 4.93
C THR A 102 -6.02 -15.94 3.94
N ASP A 103 -4.74 -16.02 4.30
CA ASP A 103 -3.69 -16.57 3.44
C ASP A 103 -3.87 -18.08 3.22
N PHE A 104 -3.55 -18.57 2.02
CA PHE A 104 -3.59 -20.01 1.73
C PHE A 104 -2.60 -20.82 2.59
N ARG A 105 -1.48 -20.22 2.98
CA ARG A 105 -0.41 -20.85 3.76
C ARG A 105 -0.81 -20.93 5.22
N ILE A 106 -1.06 -22.14 5.71
CA ILE A 106 -1.48 -22.38 7.10
C ILE A 106 -0.47 -21.84 8.14
N ALA A 107 0.83 -21.93 7.86
CA ALA A 107 1.88 -21.41 8.75
C ALA A 107 1.81 -19.88 8.91
N VAL A 108 1.43 -19.17 7.83
CA VAL A 108 1.29 -17.71 7.83
C VAL A 108 0.02 -17.30 8.58
N ARG A 109 -1.09 -18.01 8.37
CA ARG A 109 -2.31 -17.78 9.15
C ARG A 109 -2.11 -18.01 10.65
N GLN A 110 -1.34 -19.03 11.02
CA GLN A 110 -1.04 -19.35 12.42
C GLN A 110 -0.26 -18.22 13.12
N ASP A 111 0.64 -17.55 12.40
CA ASP A 111 1.37 -16.39 12.91
C ASP A 111 0.44 -15.21 13.24
N ALA A 112 -0.51 -14.89 12.35
CA ALA A 112 -1.54 -13.88 12.63
C ALA A 112 -2.39 -14.25 13.86
N LEU A 113 -2.81 -15.51 13.99
CA LEU A 113 -3.56 -15.95 15.16
C LEU A 113 -2.75 -15.76 16.46
N ASN A 114 -1.48 -16.13 16.45
CA ASN A 114 -0.60 -15.96 17.61
C ASN A 114 -0.47 -14.48 17.99
N LYS A 115 -0.36 -13.58 17.01
CA LYS A 115 -0.34 -12.12 17.22
C LYS A 115 -1.65 -11.63 17.84
N ILE A 116 -2.81 -12.04 17.31
CA ILE A 116 -4.14 -11.68 17.86
C ILE A 116 -4.29 -12.16 19.31
N ARG A 117 -3.86 -13.40 19.60
CA ARG A 117 -3.92 -13.97 20.96
C ARG A 117 -3.09 -13.16 21.96
N ARG A 118 -1.89 -12.71 21.57
CA ARG A 118 -1.04 -11.85 22.41
C ARG A 118 -1.74 -10.51 22.69
N VAL A 119 -2.24 -9.84 21.65
CA VAL A 119 -2.91 -8.54 21.80
C VAL A 119 -4.16 -8.64 22.68
N ARG A 120 -4.96 -9.70 22.56
CA ARG A 120 -6.12 -9.93 23.45
C ARG A 120 -5.73 -10.10 24.92
N GLN A 121 -4.61 -10.79 25.17
CA GLN A 121 -4.08 -10.95 26.52
C GLN A 121 -3.62 -9.60 27.09
N ASP A 122 -2.91 -8.81 26.29
CA ASP A 122 -2.43 -7.49 26.68
C ASP A 122 -3.58 -6.48 26.90
N GLU A 123 -4.65 -6.51 26.08
CA GLU A 123 -5.86 -5.69 26.27
C GLU A 123 -6.62 -6.05 27.55
N PHE A 124 -6.66 -7.33 27.92
CA PHE A 124 -7.26 -7.78 29.17
C PHE A 124 -6.48 -7.30 30.40
N GLU A 125 -5.15 -7.29 30.29
CA GLU A 125 -4.25 -6.84 31.36
C GLU A 125 -4.18 -5.30 31.45
N ASN A 126 -4.31 -4.59 30.33
CA ASN A 126 -4.24 -3.14 30.24
C ASN A 126 -5.62 -2.52 29.91
N LEU A 127 -6.45 -2.31 30.95
CA LEU A 127 -7.81 -1.74 30.88
C LEU A 127 -7.96 -0.32 30.29
N HIS A 128 -6.87 0.31 29.83
CA HIS A 128 -6.95 1.59 29.16
C HIS A 128 -7.49 1.39 27.74
N HIS A 129 -8.73 1.84 27.54
CA HIS A 129 -9.35 1.96 26.22
C HIS A 129 -8.58 3.00 25.40
N SER A 130 -7.49 2.58 24.79
CA SER A 130 -6.68 3.42 23.92
C SER A 130 -7.51 3.80 22.70
N ILE A 131 -7.78 5.08 22.54
CA ILE A 131 -8.39 5.63 21.32
C ILE A 131 -7.50 5.22 20.15
N ARG A 132 -8.11 4.68 19.08
CA ARG A 132 -7.40 4.34 17.85
C ARG A 132 -6.85 5.62 17.24
N TYR A 133 -5.56 5.86 17.39
CA TYR A 133 -4.89 6.92 16.65
C TYR A 133 -4.67 6.46 15.21
N ASN A 134 -4.85 7.37 14.26
CA ASN A 134 -4.50 7.13 12.86
C ASN A 134 -2.97 7.18 12.76
N ILE A 135 -2.32 6.07 13.10
CA ILE A 135 -0.86 5.92 13.04
C ILE A 135 -0.49 5.57 11.61
N ILE A 136 0.47 6.31 11.05
CA ILE A 136 1.09 5.95 9.79
C ILE A 136 2.08 4.81 10.09
N PRO A 137 1.85 3.58 9.59
CA PRO A 137 2.75 2.46 9.81
C PRO A 137 4.09 2.70 9.10
N GLN A 138 5.19 2.24 9.68
CA GLN A 138 6.46 2.17 8.95
C GLN A 138 6.39 1.06 7.91
N LEU A 139 6.55 1.42 6.65
CA LEU A 139 6.52 0.48 5.53
C LEU A 139 7.91 -0.07 5.23
N ASN A 140 7.96 -1.35 4.91
CA ASN A 140 9.14 -2.00 4.39
C ASN A 140 9.08 -2.01 2.85
N PHE A 141 9.79 -1.09 2.21
CA PHE A 141 9.85 -1.00 0.75
C PHE A 141 10.66 -2.13 0.10
N GLU A 142 11.43 -2.89 0.89
CA GLU A 142 12.18 -4.07 0.43
C GLU A 142 11.40 -5.38 0.69
N ALA A 143 10.13 -5.30 1.08
CA ALA A 143 9.31 -6.47 1.34
C ALA A 143 9.02 -7.25 0.05
N GLU A 144 9.42 -8.52 0.03
CA GLU A 144 9.08 -9.46 -1.05
C GLU A 144 7.73 -10.17 -0.82
N ASP A 145 7.22 -10.12 0.42
CA ASP A 145 5.95 -10.73 0.82
C ASP A 145 5.09 -9.70 1.55
N TYR A 146 3.79 -9.71 1.29
CA TYR A 146 2.86 -8.72 1.83
C TYR A 146 2.80 -8.75 3.37
N LYS A 147 3.10 -9.91 3.99
CA LYS A 147 3.17 -10.04 5.45
C LYS A 147 4.28 -9.18 6.07
N GLU A 148 5.31 -8.85 5.29
CA GLU A 148 6.47 -8.05 5.72
C GLU A 148 6.35 -6.58 5.28
N MET A 149 5.29 -6.19 4.56
CA MET A 149 5.10 -4.82 4.06
C MET A 149 5.06 -3.78 5.18
N ILE A 150 4.65 -4.19 6.37
CA ILE A 150 4.56 -3.33 7.55
C ILE A 150 5.42 -3.92 8.64
N LEU A 151 6.22 -3.08 9.27
CA LEU A 151 7.02 -3.45 10.44
C LEU A 151 6.12 -3.55 11.66
N LEU A 152 5.35 -4.64 11.74
CA LEU A 152 4.37 -4.93 12.79
C LEU A 152 5.02 -5.02 14.19
N GLU A 153 6.31 -5.32 14.25
CA GLU A 153 7.07 -5.46 15.50
C GLU A 153 7.77 -4.16 15.94
N SER A 154 7.55 -3.05 15.22
CA SER A 154 8.10 -1.75 15.61
C SER A 154 7.45 -1.22 16.89
N ALA A 155 8.26 -0.70 17.82
CA ALA A 155 7.79 -0.14 19.09
C ALA A 155 6.82 1.05 18.94
N GLU A 156 6.75 1.67 17.76
CA GLU A 156 5.87 2.80 17.45
C GLU A 156 4.47 2.37 16.98
N VAL A 157 4.27 1.07 16.71
CA VAL A 157 3.03 0.54 16.12
C VAL A 157 2.27 -0.28 17.15
N SER A 158 1.22 0.31 17.73
CA SER A 158 0.31 -0.45 18.61
C SER A 158 -0.62 -1.31 17.77
N ILE A 159 -0.43 -2.62 17.79
CA ILE A 159 -1.37 -3.58 17.19
C ILE A 159 -2.59 -3.68 18.10
N THR A 160 -3.77 -3.39 17.57
CA THR A 160 -5.06 -3.60 18.24
C THR A 160 -5.80 -4.78 17.62
N VAL A 161 -6.78 -5.34 18.34
CA VAL A 161 -7.59 -6.42 17.77
C VAL A 161 -8.44 -5.85 16.62
N PRO A 162 -8.41 -6.47 15.42
CA PRO A 162 -9.25 -6.03 14.32
C PRO A 162 -10.72 -6.03 14.76
N PRO A 163 -11.49 -4.95 14.54
CA PRO A 163 -12.83 -4.82 15.12
C PRO A 163 -13.81 -5.88 14.59
N VAL A 164 -13.58 -6.41 13.39
CA VAL A 164 -14.33 -7.54 12.83
C VAL A 164 -14.15 -8.83 13.65
N LEU A 165 -13.02 -8.98 14.34
CA LEU A 165 -12.73 -10.13 15.20
C LEU A 165 -13.13 -9.89 16.66
N ARG A 166 -13.68 -8.71 17.02
CA ARG A 166 -13.95 -8.36 18.42
C ARG A 166 -14.84 -9.37 19.15
N ASN A 167 -15.82 -9.94 18.45
CA ASN A 167 -16.80 -10.86 19.02
C ASN A 167 -16.46 -12.34 18.75
N ALA A 168 -15.40 -12.63 17.99
CA ALA A 168 -15.01 -14.00 17.67
C ALA A 168 -14.18 -14.59 18.81
N SER A 169 -14.50 -15.80 19.28
CA SER A 169 -13.69 -16.48 20.32
C SER A 169 -12.35 -16.97 19.77
N ASN A 170 -11.38 -17.28 20.63
CA ASN A 170 -10.10 -17.82 20.16
C ASN A 170 -10.29 -19.22 19.55
N GLU A 171 -11.22 -19.99 20.10
CA GLU A 171 -11.57 -21.34 19.67
C GLU A 171 -12.22 -21.32 18.28
N GLU A 172 -13.13 -20.37 18.04
CA GLU A 172 -13.73 -20.13 16.72
C GLU A 172 -12.67 -19.79 15.67
N LEU A 173 -11.69 -18.95 16.03
CA LEU A 173 -10.60 -18.60 15.12
C LEU A 173 -9.73 -19.83 14.79
N ILE A 174 -9.43 -20.68 15.77
CA ILE A 174 -8.65 -21.91 15.58
C ILE A 174 -9.39 -22.92 14.70
N ASP A 175 -10.70 -23.09 14.91
CA ASP A 175 -11.54 -23.97 14.10
C ASP A 175 -11.54 -23.55 12.63
N LYS A 176 -11.67 -22.24 12.37
CA LYS A 176 -11.65 -21.69 11.00
C LYS A 176 -10.31 -21.84 10.28
N LEU A 177 -9.20 -21.95 11.00
CA LEU A 177 -7.87 -22.20 10.43
C LEU A 177 -7.64 -23.66 10.03
N SER A 178 -8.41 -24.58 10.61
CA SER A 178 -8.25 -26.03 10.44
C SER A 178 -8.98 -26.57 9.22
N LEU A 179 -9.83 -25.75 8.58
CA LEU A 179 -10.55 -26.11 7.37
C LEU A 179 -9.61 -26.01 6.16
N PRO A 180 -9.36 -27.09 5.40
CA PRO A 180 -8.73 -26.97 4.11
C PRO A 180 -9.67 -26.18 3.20
N ASP A 181 -9.16 -25.08 2.63
CA ASP A 181 -9.83 -24.31 1.58
C ASP A 181 -9.88 -25.16 0.30
N ASN A 182 -10.71 -26.20 0.28
CA ASN A 182 -11.04 -27.00 -0.89
C ASN A 182 -12.15 -26.34 -1.73
N ILE A 183 -12.33 -25.03 -1.61
CA ILE A 183 -13.28 -24.28 -2.44
C ILE A 183 -12.48 -23.20 -3.17
N VAL A 184 -11.91 -23.60 -4.30
CA VAL A 184 -11.57 -22.67 -5.38
C VAL A 184 -12.90 -22.01 -5.80
N PRO A 185 -13.03 -20.67 -5.78
CA PRO A 185 -14.19 -20.03 -6.37
C PRO A 185 -14.11 -20.18 -7.90
N GLU A 186 -15.17 -20.70 -8.51
CA GLU A 186 -15.41 -20.58 -9.96
C GLU A 186 -15.47 -19.12 -10.41
#